data_AF-A0A6B3EE57-F1
#
_entry.id   AF-A0A6B3EE57-F1
#
_cell.length_a   1.000
_cell.length_b   1.000
_cell.length_c   1.000
_cell.angle_alpha   90.00
_cell.angle_beta   90.00
_cell.angle_gamma   90.00
#
_symmetry.space_group_name_H-M   'P 1'
#
loop_
_entity.id
_entity.type
_entity.pdbx_description
1 polymer ?
#
loop_
_entity_poly.entity_id
_entity_poly.type
_entity_poly.pdbx_seq_one_letter_code
_entity_poly.pdbx_strand_id
1 'polypeptide(L)' 'SRALGAADTGALTELDEALAYELKAAGRAPWQVLAGAAQGAGLDGRLLYDDAPYGVGYLVAAWS' A
#
# COMPACT_ATOMS: atom_id res chain seq x y z
N SER A 1 3.10 -5.62 1.58
CA SER A 1 4.11 -4.61 1.95
C SER A 1 5.06 -4.24 0.82
N ARG A 2 5.57 -5.18 -0.01
CA ARG A 2 6.50 -4.86 -1.12
C ARG A 2 6.05 -3.71 -2.04
N ALA A 3 4.81 -3.72 -2.53
CA ALA A 3 4.30 -2.66 -3.42
C ALA A 3 4.37 -1.27 -2.76
N LEU A 4 3.96 -1.16 -1.49
CA LEU A 4 4.12 0.09 -0.70
C LEU A 4 5.60 0.46 -0.53
N GLY A 5 6.46 -0.53 -0.29
CA GLY A 5 7.89 -0.32 -0.10
C GLY A 5 8.65 0.10 -1.36
N ALA A 6 8.10 -0.15 -2.55
CA ALA A 6 8.71 0.17 -3.84
C ALA A 6 8.03 1.34 -4.56
N ALA A 7 7.02 1.98 -3.93
CA ALA A 7 6.14 2.95 -4.59
C ALA A 7 5.52 2.43 -5.90
N ASP A 8 5.21 1.13 -5.94
CA ASP A 8 4.65 0.47 -7.13
C ASP A 8 3.16 0.81 -7.26
N THR A 9 2.88 1.93 -7.93
CA THR A 9 1.52 2.43 -8.12
C THR A 9 0.67 1.45 -8.92
N GLY A 10 1.26 0.72 -9.88
CA GLY A 10 0.55 -0.26 -10.70
C GLY A 10 0.03 -1.43 -9.87
N ALA A 11 0.92 -2.06 -9.09
CA ALA A 11 0.54 -3.15 -8.21
C ALA A 11 -0.47 -2.71 -7.13
N LEU A 12 -0.38 -1.47 -6.65
CA LEU A 12 -1.37 -0.94 -5.72
C LEU A 12 -2.74 -0.77 -6.39
N THR A 13 -2.81 -0.29 -7.64
CA THR A 13 -4.08 -0.14 -8.36
C THR A 13 -4.79 -1.46 -8.67
N GLU A 14 -4.03 -2.55 -8.76
CA GLU A 14 -4.55 -3.89 -9.06
C GLU A 14 -5.01 -4.67 -7.82
N LEU A 15 -4.95 -4.08 -6.62
CA LEU A 15 -5.43 -4.74 -5.40
C LEU A 15 -6.93 -5.03 -5.49
N ASP A 16 -7.24 -6.32 -5.49
CA ASP A 16 -8.61 -6.84 -5.56
C ASP A 16 -9.47 -6.34 -4.38
N GLU A 17 -10.66 -5.86 -4.70
CA GLU A 17 -11.58 -5.28 -3.72
C GLU A 17 -12.20 -6.32 -2.80
N ALA A 18 -12.64 -7.44 -3.37
CA ALA A 18 -13.34 -8.49 -2.63
C ALA A 18 -12.39 -9.17 -1.64
N LEU A 19 -11.18 -9.50 -2.09
CA LEU A 19 -10.14 -10.07 -1.24
C LEU A 19 -9.71 -9.09 -0.16
N ALA A 20 -9.55 -7.80 -0.49
CA ALA A 20 -9.25 -6.79 0.53
C ALA A 20 -10.36 -6.68 1.59
N TYR A 21 -11.62 -6.81 1.18
CA TYR A 21 -12.75 -6.84 2.11
C TYR A 21 -12.73 -8.09 3.00
N GLU A 22 -12.54 -9.28 2.42
CA GLU A 22 -12.44 -10.56 3.14
C GLU A 22 -11.31 -10.54 4.19
N LEU A 23 -10.17 -9.97 3.82
CA LEU A 23 -9.00 -9.81 4.69
C LEU A 23 -9.09 -8.61 5.64
N LYS A 24 -10.18 -7.83 5.58
CA LYS A 24 -10.38 -6.60 6.37
C LYS A 24 -9.26 -5.56 6.18
N ALA A 25 -8.68 -5.51 4.99
CA ALA A 25 -7.63 -4.59 4.60
C ALA A 25 -8.21 -3.19 4.30
N ALA A 26 -8.62 -2.47 5.36
CA ALA A 26 -9.18 -1.13 5.26
C ALA A 26 -8.26 -0.11 4.54
N GLY A 27 -6.95 -0.40 4.47
CA GLY A 27 -5.97 0.41 3.75
C GLY A 27 -6.12 0.40 2.22
N ARG A 28 -6.86 -0.53 1.61
CA ARG A 28 -6.96 -0.62 0.13
C ARG A 28 -7.37 0.70 -0.51
N ALA A 29 -8.49 1.29 -0.08
CA ALA A 29 -9.03 2.51 -0.67
C ALA A 29 -8.05 3.69 -0.61
N PRO A 30 -7.45 4.04 0.55
CA PRO A 30 -6.44 5.11 0.58
C PRO A 30 -5.18 4.77 -0.23
N TRP A 31 -4.79 3.49 -0.37
CA TRP A 31 -3.69 3.11 -1.26
C TRP A 31 -4.01 3.33 -2.75
N GLN A 32 -5.28 3.18 -3.18
CA GLN A 32 -5.69 3.56 -4.55
C GLN A 32 -5.52 5.05 -4.80
N VAL A 33 -5.95 5.88 -3.84
CA VAL A 33 -5.85 7.34 -3.93
C VAL A 33 -4.38 7.76 -3.97
N LEU A 34 -3.56 7.19 -3.10
CA LEU A 34 -2.11 7.43 -3.07
C LEU A 34 -1.45 7.03 -4.40
N ALA A 35 -1.78 5.85 -4.94
CA ALA A 35 -1.23 5.38 -6.21
C ALA A 35 -1.62 6.30 -7.38
N GLY A 36 -2.86 6.77 -7.44
CA GLY A 36 -3.30 7.75 -8.44
C GLY A 36 -2.59 9.09 -8.28
N ALA A 37 -2.38 9.57 -7.05
CA ALA A 37 -1.67 10.82 -6.79
C ALA A 37 -0.18 10.75 -7.15
N ALA A 38 0.45 9.59 -7.02
CA ALA A 38 1.86 9.37 -7.35
C ALA A 38 2.11 8.95 -8.80
N GLN A 39 1.07 8.76 -9.61
CA GLN A 39 1.20 8.25 -10.97
C GLN A 39 2.06 9.21 -11.82
N GLY A 40 3.16 8.69 -12.36
CA GLY A 40 4.11 9.47 -13.17
C GLY A 40 4.98 10.45 -12.39
N ALA A 41 4.88 10.49 -11.05
CA ALA A 41 5.69 11.37 -10.21
C ALA A 41 7.14 10.88 -10.03
N GLY A 42 7.42 9.60 -10.35
CA GLY A 42 8.77 9.04 -10.26
C GLY A 42 9.33 8.97 -8.84
N LEU A 43 8.45 8.80 -7.84
CA LEU A 43 8.83 8.73 -6.44
C LEU A 43 9.51 7.40 -6.12
N ASP A 44 10.52 7.45 -5.25
CA ASP A 44 11.13 6.26 -4.67
C ASP A 44 10.38 5.85 -3.40
N GLY A 45 10.17 4.55 -3.22
CA GLY A 45 9.53 3.99 -2.03
C GLY A 45 10.53 3.48 -0.99
N ARG A 46 10.15 3.57 0.29
CA ARG A 46 10.82 2.85 1.37
C ARG A 46 9.83 2.33 2.39
N LEU A 47 9.88 1.03 2.68
CA LEU A 47 9.17 0.43 3.80
C LEU A 47 9.93 0.75 5.10
N LEU A 48 9.24 1.38 6.05
CA LEU A 48 9.77 1.77 7.35
C LEU A 48 9.33 0.79 8.45
N TYR A 49 8.18 0.13 8.26
CA TYR A 49 7.64 -0.84 9.21
C TYR A 49 6.69 -1.82 8.52
N ASP A 50 6.75 -3.10 8.91
CA ASP A 50 5.87 -4.18 8.47
C ASP A 50 5.86 -5.28 9.52
N ASP A 51 4.83 -5.31 10.36
CA ASP A 51 4.64 -6.31 11.41
C ASP A 51 3.17 -6.38 11.84
N ALA A 52 2.81 -7.38 12.66
CA ALA A 52 1.47 -7.61 13.18
C ALA A 52 1.44 -7.90 14.69
N PRO A 53 1.93 -7.00 15.56
CA PRO A 53 2.08 -7.24 17.00
C PRO A 53 0.77 -7.51 17.74
N TYR A 54 -0.36 -7.08 17.18
CA TYR A 54 -1.70 -7.27 17.75
C TYR A 54 -2.59 -8.19 16.91
N GLY A 55 -2.00 -8.99 16.03
CA GLY A 55 -2.75 -9.84 15.09
C GLY A 55 -3.41 -9.08 13.93
N VAL A 56 -3.11 -7.79 13.79
CA VAL A 56 -3.51 -6.92 12.66
C VAL A 56 -2.24 -6.35 12.04
N GLY A 57 -2.15 -6.35 10.71
CA GLY A 57 -0.98 -5.85 10.00
C GLY A 57 -0.86 -4.33 10.06
N TYR A 58 0.32 -3.85 10.42
CA TYR A 58 0.69 -2.43 10.43
C TYR A 58 1.82 -2.20 9.44
N LEU A 59 1.62 -1.25 8.53
CA LEU A 59 2.52 -0.95 7.44
C LEU A 59 2.83 0.55 7.46
N VAL A 60 4.11 0.90 7.40
CA VAL A 60 4.54 2.29 7.23
C VAL A 60 5.50 2.33 6.06
N ALA A 61 5.22 3.20 5.08
CA ALA A 61 6.11 3.48 3.98
C ALA A 61 6.21 4.99 3.75
N ALA A 62 7.37 5.44 3.28
CA ALA A 62 7.61 6.82 2.87
C ALA A 62 7.97 6.86 1.39
N TRP A 63 7.37 7.79 0.66
CA TRP A 63 7.62 8.04 -0.76
C TRP A 63 8.14 9.47 -0.93
N SER A 64 9.19 9.64 -1.74
CA SER A 64 9.86 10.94 -1.95
C SER A 64 10.41 11.08 -3.36
#